data_AF-A0A9Q4RB50-F1
#
_entry.id   AF-A0A9Q4RB50-F1
#
_cell.length_a   1.000
_cell.length_b   1.000
_cell.length_c   1.000
_cell.angle_alpha   90.00
_cell.angle_beta   90.00
_cell.angle_gamma   90.00
#
_symmetry.space_group_name_H-M   'P 1'
#
loop_
_entity.id
_entity.type
_entity.pdbx_description
1 polymer ?
#
loop_
_entity_poly.entity_id
_entity_poly.type
_entity_poly.pdbx_seq_one_letter_code
_entity_poly.pdbx_strand_id
1 'polypeptide(L)'
;MKKESWALLLSSVAVLISLVAICVACPHKAELGFDYQGVIVGVLSLLVTILIGWQIYTFIDINKKSKELEEAKTAALISTERNNALTTNAISDFYYYILLKSDPLGVEYRFLDYRISSLYHFSNIGEIETCNTIVKVLLEMIVVPEDIKVLESGKNRILMLLTKVKDTDKIIGYEELVSRIARLGIMPKQSK
;
A
#
# COMPACT_ATOMS: atom_id res chain seq x y z
N MET A 1 -26.34 -1.44 -8.76
CA MET A 1 -25.58 -2.11 -9.82
C MET A 1 -26.25 -3.35 -10.43
N LYS A 2 -26.73 -4.36 -9.67
CA LYS A 2 -27.32 -5.58 -10.31
C LYS A 2 -28.64 -5.30 -11.06
N LYS A 3 -29.59 -4.55 -10.47
CA LYS A 3 -30.93 -4.30 -11.04
C LYS A 3 -30.94 -3.47 -12.33
N GLU A 4 -30.05 -2.49 -12.45
CA GLU A 4 -29.95 -1.62 -13.64
C GLU A 4 -29.46 -2.41 -14.87
N SER A 5 -28.58 -3.38 -14.67
CA SER A 5 -28.08 -4.26 -15.73
C SER A 5 -29.20 -5.14 -16.32
N TRP A 6 -30.14 -5.63 -15.50
CA TRP A 6 -31.31 -6.38 -15.97
C TRP A 6 -32.29 -5.53 -16.77
N ALA A 7 -32.50 -4.27 -16.36
CA ALA A 7 -33.39 -3.35 -17.07
C ALA A 7 -32.85 -2.99 -18.46
N LEU A 8 -31.54 -2.77 -18.58
CA LEU A 8 -30.88 -2.51 -19.85
C LEU A 8 -30.97 -3.72 -20.80
N LEU A 9 -30.80 -4.93 -20.25
CA LEU A 9 -30.88 -6.17 -21.02
C LEU A 9 -32.31 -6.42 -21.55
N LEU A 10 -33.33 -6.23 -20.71
CA LEU A 10 -34.73 -6.38 -21.10
C LEU A 10 -35.15 -5.35 -22.16
N SER A 11 -34.72 -4.09 -22.02
CA SER A 11 -34.99 -3.03 -22.99
C SER A 11 -34.38 -3.34 -24.36
N SER A 12 -33.12 -3.81 -24.37
CA SER A 12 -32.44 -4.20 -25.62
C SER A 12 -33.17 -5.35 -26.34
N VAL A 13 -33.62 -6.37 -25.59
CA VAL A 13 -34.39 -7.49 -26.14
C VAL A 13 -35.75 -7.03 -26.69
N ALA A 14 -36.45 -6.12 -26.00
CA ALA A 14 -37.72 -5.58 -26.47
C ALA A 14 -37.59 -4.80 -27.79
N VAL A 15 -36.51 -4.02 -27.93
CA VAL A 15 -36.21 -3.28 -29.17
C VAL A 15 -35.93 -4.25 -30.33
N LEU A 16 -35.19 -5.33 -30.09
CA LEU A 16 -34.93 -6.36 -31.10
C LEU A 16 -36.21 -7.06 -31.55
N ILE A 17 -37.09 -7.42 -30.62
CA ILE A 17 -38.40 -8.04 -30.93
C ILE A 17 -39.28 -7.09 -31.76
N SER A 18 -39.28 -5.79 -31.41
CA SER A 18 -40.01 -4.76 -32.18
C SER A 18 -39.49 -4.65 -33.61
N LEU A 19 -38.16 -4.65 -33.80
CA LEU A 19 -37.52 -4.62 -35.10
C LEU A 19 -37.92 -5.83 -35.96
N VAL A 20 -37.86 -7.04 -35.38
CA VAL A 20 -38.28 -8.28 -36.05
C VAL A 20 -39.77 -8.24 -36.39
N ALA A 21 -40.62 -7.76 -35.48
CA ALA A 21 -42.06 -7.65 -35.71
C ALA A 21 -42.40 -6.70 -36.87
N ILE A 22 -41.71 -5.57 -36.99
CA ILE A 22 -41.87 -4.62 -38.11
C ILE A 22 -41.47 -5.28 -39.44
N CYS A 23 -40.35 -6.02 -39.45
CA CYS A 23 -39.89 -6.75 -40.64
C CYS A 23 -40.89 -7.84 -41.08
N VAL A 24 -41.61 -8.47 -40.15
CA VAL A 24 -42.63 -9.50 -40.45
C VAL A 24 -43.97 -8.88 -40.84
N ALA A 25 -44.38 -7.76 -40.21
CA ALA A 25 -45.68 -7.13 -40.43
C ALA A 25 -45.77 -6.32 -41.74
N CYS A 26 -44.63 -5.78 -42.23
CA CYS A 26 -44.54 -5.06 -43.50
C CYS A 26 -43.59 -5.78 -44.48
N PRO A 27 -43.97 -6.95 -45.02
CA PRO A 27 -43.16 -7.65 -46.02
C PRO A 27 -43.08 -6.82 -47.32
N HIS A 28 -41.87 -6.67 -47.84
CA HIS A 28 -41.60 -6.00 -49.10
C HIS A 28 -42.37 -6.68 -50.25
N LYS A 29 -43.19 -5.95 -51.02
CA LYS A 29 -43.87 -6.48 -52.20
C LYS A 29 -42.84 -6.70 -53.32
N ALA A 30 -42.86 -7.91 -53.89
CA ALA A 30 -41.79 -8.54 -54.65
C ALA A 30 -41.53 -8.02 -56.09
N GLU A 31 -41.54 -6.70 -56.32
CA GLU A 31 -41.16 -6.14 -57.64
C GLU A 31 -39.76 -5.52 -57.69
N LEU A 32 -39.03 -5.44 -56.56
CA LEU A 32 -37.61 -5.11 -56.53
C LEU A 32 -36.83 -6.17 -55.75
N GLY A 33 -35.65 -6.54 -56.26
CA GLY A 33 -34.78 -7.59 -55.69
C GLY A 33 -34.30 -7.30 -54.26
N PHE A 34 -33.77 -8.32 -53.59
CA PHE A 34 -33.30 -8.25 -52.20
C PHE A 34 -32.30 -7.09 -51.97
N ASP A 35 -32.54 -6.27 -50.93
CA ASP A 35 -31.72 -5.09 -50.60
C ASP A 35 -30.45 -5.47 -49.81
N TYR A 36 -29.44 -5.94 -50.53
CA TYR A 36 -28.12 -6.26 -49.97
C TYR A 36 -27.40 -5.03 -49.40
N GLN A 37 -27.66 -3.84 -49.94
CA GLN A 37 -27.00 -2.60 -49.50
C GLN A 37 -27.50 -2.19 -48.12
N GLY A 38 -28.80 -2.29 -47.88
CA GLY A 38 -29.41 -2.07 -46.56
C GLY A 38 -28.88 -3.04 -45.49
N VAL A 39 -28.73 -4.32 -45.83
CA VAL A 39 -28.14 -5.33 -44.90
C VAL A 39 -26.69 -5.00 -44.55
N ILE A 40 -25.87 -4.64 -45.54
CA ILE A 40 -24.46 -4.26 -45.31
C ILE A 40 -24.37 -3.03 -44.42
N VAL A 41 -25.17 -1.98 -44.71
CA VAL A 41 -25.19 -0.76 -43.90
C VAL A 41 -25.71 -1.04 -42.48
N GLY A 42 -26.68 -1.95 -42.33
CA GLY A 42 -27.18 -2.42 -41.04
C GLY A 42 -26.10 -3.10 -40.20
N VAL A 43 -25.38 -4.08 -40.76
CA VAL A 43 -24.29 -4.76 -40.05
C VAL A 43 -23.14 -3.80 -39.74
N LEU A 44 -22.77 -2.93 -40.68
CA LEU A 44 -21.71 -1.96 -40.49
C LEU A 44 -22.04 -0.96 -39.36
N SER A 45 -23.26 -0.44 -39.34
CA SER A 45 -23.73 0.48 -38.29
C SER A 45 -23.76 -0.19 -36.91
N LEU A 46 -24.15 -1.47 -36.83
CA LEU A 46 -24.11 -2.23 -35.58
C LEU A 46 -22.68 -2.41 -35.07
N LEU A 47 -21.76 -2.81 -35.95
CA LEU A 47 -20.35 -3.01 -35.61
C LEU A 47 -19.70 -1.70 -35.14
N VAL A 48 -19.92 -0.59 -35.85
CA VAL A 48 -19.40 0.73 -35.49
C VAL A 48 -19.96 1.17 -34.13
N THR A 49 -21.25 0.94 -33.86
CA THR A 49 -21.86 1.28 -32.57
C THR A 49 -21.22 0.51 -31.41
N ILE A 50 -21.00 -0.80 -31.58
CA ILE A 50 -20.32 -1.63 -30.57
C ILE A 50 -18.89 -1.14 -30.35
N LEU A 51 -18.17 -0.79 -31.43
CA LEU A 51 -16.80 -0.29 -31.36
C LEU A 51 -16.72 1.04 -30.59
N ILE A 52 -17.62 1.99 -30.88
CA ILE A 52 -17.69 3.27 -30.17
C ILE A 52 -18.04 3.06 -28.70
N GLY A 53 -19.01 2.17 -28.41
CA GLY A 53 -19.35 1.81 -27.03
C GLY A 53 -18.16 1.25 -26.25
N TRP A 54 -17.37 0.38 -26.87
CA TRP A 54 -16.15 -0.17 -26.27
C TRP A 54 -15.07 0.89 -26.03
N GLN A 55 -14.88 1.82 -26.98
CA GLN A 55 -13.92 2.93 -26.84
C GLN A 55 -14.31 3.86 -25.69
N ILE A 56 -15.60 4.22 -25.57
CA ILE A 56 -16.12 5.04 -24.47
C ILE A 56 -15.91 4.33 -23.12
N TYR A 57 -16.25 3.04 -23.03
CA TYR A 57 -16.04 2.26 -21.82
C TYR A 57 -14.57 2.25 -21.41
N THR A 58 -13.67 1.99 -22.35
CA THR A 58 -12.21 1.95 -22.11
C THR A 58 -11.69 3.31 -21.64
N PHE A 59 -12.12 4.40 -22.25
CA PHE A 59 -11.71 5.75 -21.84
C PHE A 59 -12.15 6.08 -20.40
N ILE A 60 -13.38 5.72 -20.03
CA ILE A 60 -13.90 5.93 -18.67
C ILE A 60 -13.09 5.11 -17.65
N ASP A 61 -12.80 3.84 -17.96
CA ASP A 61 -12.03 2.96 -17.07
C ASP A 61 -10.59 3.46 -16.89
N ILE A 62 -9.92 3.87 -17.98
CA ILE A 62 -8.58 4.47 -17.91
C ILE A 62 -8.60 5.73 -17.05
N ASN A 63 -9.57 6.64 -17.24
CA ASN A 63 -9.63 7.86 -16.44
C ASN A 63 -9.84 7.57 -14.95
N LYS A 64 -10.67 6.58 -14.63
CA LYS A 64 -10.85 6.10 -13.25
C LYS A 64 -9.54 5.56 -12.68
N LYS A 65 -8.83 4.70 -13.43
CA LYS A 65 -7.53 4.15 -13.02
C LYS A 65 -6.46 5.21 -12.85
N SER A 66 -6.41 6.20 -13.74
CA SER A 66 -5.50 7.34 -13.63
C SER A 66 -5.77 8.14 -12.36
N LYS A 67 -7.04 8.35 -11.99
CA LYS A 67 -7.40 9.05 -10.75
C LYS A 67 -7.02 8.24 -9.51
N GLU A 68 -7.36 6.94 -9.47
CA GLU A 68 -6.97 6.04 -8.38
C GLU A 68 -5.44 6.00 -8.21
N LEU A 69 -4.70 6.00 -9.32
CA LEU A 69 -3.23 6.04 -9.32
C LEU A 69 -2.67 7.37 -8.79
N GLU A 70 -3.21 8.51 -9.22
CA GLU A 70 -2.78 9.82 -8.72
C GLU A 70 -3.09 10.00 -7.23
N GLU A 71 -4.22 9.49 -6.75
CA GLU A 71 -4.57 9.47 -5.31
C GLU A 71 -3.58 8.59 -4.52
N ALA A 72 -3.31 7.37 -5.00
CA ALA A 72 -2.35 6.47 -4.38
C ALA A 72 -0.92 7.05 -4.36
N LYS A 73 -0.50 7.66 -5.46
CA LYS A 73 0.80 8.34 -5.59
C LYS A 73 0.89 9.52 -4.62
N THR A 74 -0.15 10.36 -4.54
CA THR A 74 -0.19 11.49 -3.62
C THR A 74 -0.13 11.02 -2.16
N ALA A 75 -0.89 10.00 -1.81
CA ALA A 75 -0.84 9.40 -0.47
C ALA A 75 0.54 8.83 -0.14
N ALA A 76 1.17 8.13 -1.09
CA ALA A 76 2.52 7.61 -0.95
C ALA A 76 3.54 8.76 -0.75
N LEU A 77 3.50 9.81 -1.58
CA LEU A 77 4.38 10.97 -1.46
C LEU A 77 4.21 11.68 -0.11
N ILE A 78 2.97 11.93 0.34
CA ILE A 78 2.71 12.53 1.65
C ILE A 78 3.29 11.65 2.77
N SER A 79 3.13 10.32 2.68
CA SER A 79 3.68 9.40 3.68
C SER A 79 5.21 9.41 3.71
N THR A 80 5.85 9.48 2.54
CA THR A 80 7.31 9.57 2.40
C THR A 80 7.83 10.89 2.96
N GLU A 81 7.26 12.03 2.57
CA GLU A 81 7.67 13.34 3.09
C GLU A 81 7.45 13.45 4.60
N ARG A 82 6.36 12.89 5.12
CA ARG A 82 6.11 12.83 6.56
C ARG A 82 7.19 12.02 7.28
N ASN A 83 7.57 10.86 6.75
CA ASN A 83 8.63 10.03 7.33
C ASN A 83 10.01 10.71 7.25
N ASN A 84 10.30 11.40 6.15
CA ASN A 84 11.52 12.21 6.00
C ASN A 84 11.55 13.34 7.03
N ALA A 85 10.45 14.08 7.19
CA ALA A 85 10.34 15.15 8.19
C ALA A 85 10.53 14.63 9.63
N LEU A 86 9.93 13.48 9.96
CA LEU A 86 10.13 12.84 11.26
C LEU A 86 11.59 12.43 11.49
N THR A 87 12.26 11.90 10.47
CA THR A 87 13.68 11.51 10.54
C THR A 87 14.58 12.74 10.71
N THR A 88 14.33 13.81 9.96
CA THR A 88 15.08 15.07 10.11
C THR A 88 14.85 15.70 11.48
N ASN A 89 13.62 15.69 12.00
CA ASN A 89 13.32 16.14 13.36
C ASN A 89 14.05 15.30 14.41
N ALA A 90 14.06 13.98 14.27
CA ALA A 90 14.78 13.07 15.16
C ALA A 90 16.29 13.36 15.22
N ILE A 91 16.90 13.62 14.06
CA ILE A 91 18.32 13.98 13.96
C ILE A 91 18.55 15.37 14.58
N SER A 92 17.65 16.32 14.36
CA SER A 92 17.70 17.65 14.99
C SER A 92 17.65 17.56 16.52
N ASP A 93 16.74 16.77 17.07
CA ASP A 93 16.64 16.49 18.51
C ASP A 93 17.94 15.87 19.06
N PHE A 94 18.58 14.97 18.30
CA PHE A 94 19.85 14.37 18.69
C PHE A 94 20.99 15.41 18.74
N TYR A 95 21.09 16.29 17.74
CA TYR A 95 22.08 17.38 17.78
C TYR A 95 21.79 18.38 18.91
N TYR A 96 20.52 18.66 19.18
CA TYR A 96 20.11 19.49 20.32
C TYR A 96 20.56 18.88 21.66
N TYR A 97 20.43 17.56 21.81
CA TYR A 97 21.00 16.84 22.96
C TYR A 97 22.51 17.04 23.06
N ILE A 98 23.27 16.87 21.96
CA ILE A 98 24.73 17.02 21.99
C ILE A 98 25.12 18.42 22.51
N LEU A 99 24.36 19.46 22.11
CA LEU A 99 24.61 20.83 22.53
C LEU A 99 24.31 21.06 24.02
N LEU A 100 23.22 20.51 24.54
CA LEU A 100 22.78 20.77 25.92
C LEU A 100 23.21 19.70 26.93
N LYS A 101 23.73 18.57 26.47
CA LYS A 101 24.06 17.37 27.26
C LYS A 101 22.92 16.89 28.16
N SER A 102 21.66 17.16 27.78
CA SER A 102 20.47 16.75 28.54
C SER A 102 19.43 16.15 27.59
N ASP A 103 19.09 14.87 27.81
CA ASP A 103 18.00 14.18 27.12
C ASP A 103 17.16 13.45 28.18
N PRO A 104 15.86 13.75 28.29
CA PRO A 104 14.98 13.09 29.25
C PRO A 104 14.83 11.58 29.02
N LEU A 105 15.13 11.07 27.82
CA LEU A 105 14.99 9.65 27.47
C LEU A 105 16.31 8.86 27.47
N GLY A 106 17.45 9.54 27.35
CA GLY A 106 18.78 8.92 27.21
C GLY A 106 19.14 8.58 25.76
N VAL A 107 20.41 8.78 25.40
CA VAL A 107 20.95 8.57 24.05
C VAL A 107 20.91 7.10 23.67
N GLU A 108 21.18 6.24 24.66
CA GLU A 108 21.20 4.80 24.54
C GLU A 108 19.82 4.28 24.09
N TYR A 109 18.75 4.79 24.70
CA TYR A 109 17.39 4.46 24.29
C TYR A 109 17.12 4.90 22.85
N ARG A 110 17.47 6.15 22.47
CA ARG A 110 17.22 6.65 21.10
C ARG A 110 17.97 5.83 20.06
N PHE A 111 19.24 5.53 20.32
CA PHE A 111 20.05 4.68 19.44
C PHE A 111 19.37 3.32 19.21
N LEU A 112 18.95 2.65 20.28
CA LEU A 112 18.30 1.34 20.19
C LEU A 112 16.92 1.44 19.51
N ASP A 113 16.07 2.41 19.86
CA ASP A 113 14.73 2.59 19.26
C ASP A 113 14.83 2.78 17.74
N TYR A 114 15.77 3.61 17.25
CA TYR A 114 15.96 3.80 15.81
C TYR A 114 16.52 2.57 15.11
N ARG A 115 17.48 1.87 15.71
CA ARG A 115 18.08 0.69 15.08
C ARG A 115 17.10 -0.49 15.03
N ILE A 116 16.29 -0.69 16.07
CA ILE A 116 15.21 -1.68 16.08
C ILE A 116 14.05 -1.26 15.16
N SER A 117 13.74 0.03 15.05
CA SER A 117 12.78 0.54 14.05
C SER A 117 13.25 0.24 12.63
N SER A 118 14.53 0.45 12.34
CA SER A 118 15.12 0.09 11.05
C SER A 118 14.97 -1.41 10.77
N LEU A 119 15.29 -2.27 11.74
CA LEU A 119 15.08 -3.72 11.63
C LEU A 119 13.62 -4.07 11.30
N TYR A 120 12.67 -3.49 12.03
CA TYR A 120 11.24 -3.67 11.78
C TYR A 120 10.84 -3.26 10.35
N HIS A 121 11.30 -2.10 9.87
CA HIS A 121 10.97 -1.62 8.53
C HIS A 121 11.59 -2.48 7.42
N PHE A 122 12.86 -2.89 7.56
CA PHE A 122 13.50 -3.78 6.59
C PHE A 122 12.85 -5.17 6.57
N SER A 123 12.41 -5.68 7.73
CA SER A 123 11.66 -6.95 7.78
C SER A 123 10.33 -6.87 7.03
N ASN A 124 9.65 -5.71 7.09
CA ASN A 124 8.36 -5.51 6.43
C ASN A 124 8.45 -5.50 4.90
N ILE A 125 9.60 -5.11 4.35
CA ILE A 125 9.86 -5.11 2.90
C ILE A 125 10.59 -6.37 2.42
N GLY A 126 10.87 -7.32 3.33
CA GLY A 126 11.47 -8.61 2.99
C GLY A 126 12.99 -8.57 2.75
N GLU A 127 13.68 -7.49 3.14
CA GLU A 127 15.14 -7.39 3.02
C GLU A 127 15.86 -8.12 4.17
N ILE A 128 15.89 -9.45 4.10
CA ILE A 128 16.44 -10.30 5.16
C ILE A 128 17.95 -10.11 5.35
N GLU A 129 18.72 -9.89 4.27
CA GLU A 129 20.16 -9.63 4.36
C GLU A 129 20.49 -8.36 5.14
N THR A 130 19.74 -7.28 4.89
CA THR A 130 19.85 -6.02 5.63
C THR A 130 19.47 -6.23 7.10
N CYS A 131 18.42 -7.01 7.37
CA CYS A 131 18.03 -7.38 8.74
C CYS A 131 19.16 -8.12 9.47
N ASN A 132 19.78 -9.12 8.83
CA ASN A 132 20.91 -9.87 9.37
C ASN A 132 22.09 -8.95 9.70
N THR A 133 22.39 -8.00 8.82
CA THR A 133 23.44 -7.00 9.03
C THR A 133 23.13 -6.11 10.25
N ILE A 134 21.87 -5.66 10.38
CA ILE A 134 21.43 -4.84 11.51
C ILE A 134 21.55 -5.62 12.83
N VAL A 135 21.06 -6.87 12.87
CA VAL A 135 21.12 -7.72 14.06
C VAL A 135 22.57 -8.00 14.46
N LYS A 136 23.43 -8.36 13.51
CA LYS A 136 24.86 -8.56 13.77
C LYS A 136 25.50 -7.34 14.43
N VAL A 137 25.32 -6.15 13.85
CA VAL A 137 25.87 -4.90 14.41
C VAL A 137 25.33 -4.61 15.80
N LEU A 138 24.04 -4.85 16.05
CA LEU A 138 23.44 -4.69 17.38
C LEU A 138 24.04 -5.65 18.40
N LEU A 139 24.26 -6.92 18.04
CA LEU A 139 24.91 -7.90 18.90
C LEU A 139 26.38 -7.56 19.18
N GLU A 140 27.09 -6.95 18.22
CA GLU A 140 28.45 -6.47 18.43
C GLU A 140 28.49 -5.25 19.37
N MET A 141 27.46 -4.40 19.36
CA MET A 141 27.39 -3.21 20.21
C MET A 141 26.87 -3.49 21.62
N ILE A 142 25.91 -4.40 21.77
CA ILE A 142 25.28 -4.73 23.07
C ILE A 142 26.07 -5.88 23.71
N VAL A 143 27.35 -5.67 24.04
CA VAL A 143 28.21 -6.71 24.61
C VAL A 143 27.79 -7.07 26.04
N VAL A 144 27.57 -6.04 26.87
CA VAL A 144 27.09 -6.17 28.26
C VAL A 144 25.77 -5.41 28.37
N PRO A 145 24.61 -6.07 28.16
CA PRO A 145 23.32 -5.40 28.13
C PRO A 145 23.01 -4.61 29.39
N GLU A 146 23.43 -5.11 30.55
CA GLU A 146 23.14 -4.52 31.86
C GLU A 146 23.78 -3.13 32.03
N ASP A 147 24.86 -2.82 31.29
CA ASP A 147 25.54 -1.52 31.32
C ASP A 147 24.76 -0.44 30.55
N ILE A 148 23.97 -0.85 29.57
CA ILE A 148 23.10 0.04 28.81
C ILE A 148 21.84 0.32 29.63
N LYS A 149 21.79 1.51 30.24
CA LYS A 149 20.65 1.92 31.06
C LYS A 149 19.61 2.63 30.20
N VAL A 150 18.35 2.21 30.31
CA VAL A 150 17.20 2.85 29.64
C VAL A 150 16.03 2.99 30.60
N LEU A 151 15.08 3.87 30.29
CA LEU A 151 13.81 3.90 31.02
C LEU A 151 13.03 2.60 30.78
N GLU A 152 12.31 2.14 31.80
CA GLU A 152 11.46 0.94 31.71
C GLU A 152 10.41 1.05 30.58
N SER A 153 9.78 2.22 30.45
CA SER A 153 8.85 2.50 29.36
C SER A 153 9.51 2.43 27.98
N GLY A 154 10.75 2.89 27.87
CA GLY A 154 11.55 2.82 26.64
C GLY A 154 11.89 1.38 26.28
N LYS A 155 12.37 0.59 27.25
CA LYS A 155 12.63 -0.85 27.08
C LYS A 155 11.40 -1.61 26.61
N ASN A 156 10.24 -1.37 27.24
CA ASN A 156 8.98 -2.01 26.88
C ASN A 156 8.54 -1.66 25.45
N ARG A 157 8.75 -0.40 25.03
CA ARG A 157 8.50 0.02 23.66
C ARG A 157 9.40 -0.71 22.65
N ILE A 158 10.70 -0.83 22.93
CA ILE A 158 11.64 -1.54 22.05
C ILE A 158 11.25 -3.02 21.94
N LEU A 159 10.94 -3.68 23.06
CA LEU A 159 10.47 -5.07 23.08
C LEU A 159 9.17 -5.24 22.30
N MET A 160 8.20 -4.34 22.46
CA MET A 160 6.97 -4.35 21.68
C MET A 160 7.25 -4.23 20.18
N LEU A 161 8.21 -3.39 19.77
CA LEU A 161 8.57 -3.24 18.37
C LEU A 161 9.21 -4.51 17.79
N LEU A 162 10.07 -5.18 18.57
CA LEU A 162 10.62 -6.49 18.22
C LEU A 162 9.51 -7.52 17.95
N THR A 163 8.44 -7.57 18.77
CA THR A 163 7.32 -8.51 18.50
C THR A 163 6.63 -8.33 17.14
N LYS A 164 6.85 -7.20 16.47
CA LYS A 164 6.25 -6.88 15.15
C LYS A 164 7.18 -7.14 13.97
N VAL A 165 8.44 -7.53 14.21
CA VAL A 165 9.39 -7.90 13.16
C VAL A 165 8.87 -9.16 12.46
N LYS A 166 8.89 -9.16 11.12
CA LYS A 166 8.42 -10.28 10.30
C LYS A 166 9.56 -11.25 9.98
N ASP A 167 9.21 -12.50 9.65
CA ASP A 167 10.15 -13.53 9.19
C ASP A 167 11.34 -13.74 10.15
N THR A 168 11.06 -13.70 11.46
CA THR A 168 12.09 -13.77 12.51
C THR A 168 12.89 -15.06 12.49
N ASP A 169 12.31 -16.15 11.98
CA ASP A 169 12.95 -17.44 11.76
C ASP A 169 14.07 -17.38 10.71
N LYS A 170 14.02 -16.40 9.80
CA LYS A 170 15.03 -16.19 8.74
C LYS A 170 16.12 -15.20 9.15
N ILE A 171 15.95 -14.51 10.28
CA ILE A 171 16.89 -13.50 10.76
C ILE A 171 17.86 -14.13 11.76
N ILE A 172 19.13 -14.24 11.36
CA ILE A 172 20.18 -14.88 12.14
C ILE A 172 20.49 -14.05 13.39
N GLY A 173 20.48 -14.70 14.55
CA GLY A 173 20.76 -14.05 15.85
C GLY A 173 19.60 -13.24 16.43
N TYR A 174 18.40 -13.34 15.84
CA TYR A 174 17.24 -12.58 16.28
C TYR A 174 16.83 -12.89 17.73
N GLU A 175 16.74 -14.17 18.10
CA GLU A 175 16.40 -14.57 19.48
C GLU A 175 17.43 -14.09 20.50
N GLU A 176 18.71 -14.13 20.13
CA GLU A 176 19.79 -13.60 20.96
C GLU A 176 19.65 -12.09 21.16
N LEU A 177 19.32 -11.35 20.10
CA LEU A 177 19.08 -9.91 20.18
C LEU A 177 17.92 -9.61 21.13
N VAL A 178 16.80 -10.33 21.02
CA VAL A 178 15.65 -10.19 21.93
C VAL A 178 16.08 -10.44 23.38
N SER A 179 16.85 -11.49 23.63
CA SER A 179 17.39 -11.81 24.97
C SER A 179 18.30 -10.72 25.52
N ARG A 180 19.18 -10.13 24.69
CA ARG A 180 20.04 -9.02 25.10
C ARG A 180 19.22 -7.76 25.41
N ILE A 181 18.26 -7.40 24.56
CA ILE A 181 17.36 -6.26 24.80
C ILE A 181 16.53 -6.46 26.08
N ALA A 182 16.09 -7.68 26.36
CA ALA A 182 15.36 -8.00 27.59
C ALA A 182 16.21 -7.85 28.87
N ARG A 183 17.54 -7.91 28.75
CA ARG A 183 18.49 -7.76 29.87
C ARG A 183 19.03 -6.35 30.07
N LEU A 184 18.63 -5.39 29.24
CA LEU A 184 19.03 -3.99 29.40
C LEU A 184 18.76 -3.49 30.82
N GLY A 185 19.71 -2.73 31.37
CA GLY A 185 19.58 -2.13 32.68
C GLY A 185 18.50 -1.05 32.71
N ILE A 186 17.84 -0.89 33.86
CA ILE A 186 16.79 0.12 34.04
C ILE A 186 17.37 1.34 34.76
N MET A 187 17.17 2.53 34.22
CA MET A 187 17.48 3.78 34.92
C MET A 187 16.46 3.98 36.06
N PRO A 188 16.89 4.34 37.28
CA PRO A 188 15.96 4.71 38.34
C PRO A 188 15.12 5.90 37.89
N LYS A 189 13.81 5.86 38.14
CA LYS A 189 12.93 7.03 37.91
C LYS A 189 13.54 8.21 38.67
N GLN A 190 13.87 9.29 37.97
CA GLN A 190 14.22 10.52 38.66
C GLN A 190 12.95 10.98 39.40
N SER A 191 12.97 10.87 40.73
CA SER A 191 11.98 11.55 41.57
C SER A 191 12.21 13.04 41.38
N LYS A 192 11.30 13.70 40.66
CA LYS A 192 11.11 15.14 40.84
C LYS A 192 10.43 15.38 42.18
#